data_AF-A0A0Q6KG75-F1
#
_entry.id   AF-A0A0Q6KG75-F1
#
_cell.length_a   1.000
_cell.length_b   1.000
_cell.length_c   1.000
_cell.angle_alpha   90.00
_cell.angle_beta   90.00
_cell.angle_gamma   90.00
#
_symmetry.space_group_name_H-M   'P 1'
#
loop_
_entity.id
_entity.type
_entity.pdbx_description
1 polymer ?
#
loop_
_entity_poly.entity_id
_entity_poly.type
_entity_poly.pdbx_seq_one_letter_code
_entity_poly.pdbx_strand_id
1 'polypeptide(L)' 'MSIVKDYGPLIETGAIEGGGNYEVRGDSHPMVYVYLRIGKGYVEKATHQGELSGAVVAAMLASEIRRAAK' A
#
# COMPACT_ATOMS: atom_id res chain seq x y z
N MET A 1 -11.57 1.99 10.95
CA MET A 1 -10.45 2.94 11.13
C MET A 1 -10.41 3.88 9.94
N SER A 2 -10.17 5.18 10.14
CA SER A 2 -9.92 6.09 9.03
C SER A 2 -8.42 6.31 8.98
N ILE A 3 -7.77 5.76 7.95
CA ILE A 3 -6.31 5.79 7.73
C ILE A 3 -5.71 7.21 7.87
N VAL A 4 -6.52 8.24 7.62
CA VAL A 4 -6.15 9.66 7.82
C VAL A 4 -5.82 9.98 9.29
N LYS A 5 -6.58 9.44 10.25
CA LYS A 5 -6.38 9.73 11.68
C LYS A 5 -5.16 9.03 12.26
N ASP A 6 -4.83 7.87 11.72
CA ASP A 6 -3.81 7.00 12.32
C ASP A 6 -2.40 7.28 11.77
N TYR A 7 -2.28 7.85 10.57
CA TYR A 7 -1.00 7.89 9.85
C TYR A 7 -0.64 9.22 9.19
N GLY A 8 -1.48 10.26 9.32
CA GLY A 8 -1.13 11.61 8.88
C GLY A 8 -1.44 11.91 7.40
N PRO A 9 -0.80 12.95 6.83
CA PRO A 9 -1.18 13.49 5.53
C PRO A 9 -0.85 12.52 4.39
N LEU A 10 -1.56 12.66 3.28
CA LEU A 10 -1.25 11.97 2.03
C LEU A 10 -0.01 12.60 1.40
N ILE A 11 1.02 11.80 1.16
CA ILE A 11 2.27 12.19 0.51
C ILE A 11 2.22 11.82 -0.97
N GLU A 12 1.82 10.59 -1.27
CA GLU A 12 1.83 10.05 -2.63
C GLU A 12 0.68 9.06 -2.79
N THR A 13 0.16 8.93 -4.00
CA THR A 13 -0.70 7.82 -4.39
C THR A 13 -0.35 7.38 -5.81
N GLY A 14 -0.56 6.11 -6.09
CA GLY A 14 -0.32 5.56 -7.42
C GLY A 14 -1.12 4.29 -7.67
N ALA A 15 -1.18 3.88 -8.94
CA ALA A 15 -1.79 2.63 -9.34
C ALA A 15 -0.77 1.49 -9.26
N ILE A 16 -1.25 0.28 -8.97
CA ILE A 16 -0.42 -0.93 -8.95
C ILE A 16 -0.68 -1.73 -10.23
N GLU A 17 0.38 -2.12 -10.92
CA GLU A 17 0.28 -2.95 -12.11
C GLU A 17 -0.40 -4.29 -11.81
N GLY A 18 -1.41 -4.67 -12.61
CA GLY A 18 -2.26 -5.83 -12.35
C GLY A 18 -3.47 -5.55 -11.45
N GLY A 19 -3.78 -4.28 -11.19
CA GLY A 19 -5.01 -3.82 -10.54
C GLY A 19 -4.83 -3.52 -9.05
N GLY A 20 -5.42 -2.41 -8.62
CA GLY A 20 -5.33 -1.87 -7.25
C GLY A 20 -4.58 -0.55 -7.20
N ASN A 21 -4.54 0.07 -6.02
CA ASN A 21 -3.90 1.36 -5.79
C ASN A 21 -3.07 1.32 -4.50
N TYR A 22 -2.14 2.25 -4.37
CA TYR A 22 -1.42 2.49 -3.13
C TYR A 22 -1.50 3.95 -2.70
N GLU A 23 -1.30 4.17 -1.40
CA GLU A 23 -1.16 5.48 -0.79
C GLU A 23 0.04 5.46 0.13
N VAL A 24 0.81 6.55 0.15
CA VAL A 24 1.88 6.79 1.11
C VAL A 24 1.42 7.91 2.02
N ARG A 25 1.45 7.68 3.34
CA ARG A 25 0.99 8.65 4.34
C ARG A 25 1.96 8.78 5.50
N GLY A 26 2.05 10.00 6.03
CA GLY A 26 2.77 10.30 7.27
C GLY A 26 4.15 10.90 7.06
N ASP A 27 4.44 11.98 7.79
CA ASP A 27 5.61 12.83 7.51
C ASP A 27 6.92 12.21 8.00
N SER A 28 7.03 11.92 9.30
CA SER A 28 8.27 11.43 9.92
C SER A 28 8.52 9.93 9.72
N HIS A 29 7.45 9.16 9.54
CA HIS A 29 7.51 7.71 9.37
C HIS A 29 6.50 7.30 8.29
N PRO A 30 6.83 7.51 7.00
CA PRO A 30 5.90 7.24 5.93
C PRO A 30 5.49 5.76 5.88
N MET A 31 4.18 5.54 5.78
CA MET A 31 3.54 4.25 5.68
C MET A 31 2.94 4.07 4.30
N VAL A 32 3.19 2.92 3.68
CA VAL A 32 2.68 2.53 2.37
C VAL A 32 1.48 1.61 2.57
N TYR A 33 0.32 2.03 2.09
CA TYR A 33 -0.93 1.29 2.07
C TYR A 33 -1.17 0.76 0.68
N VAL A 34 -1.47 -0.53 0.56
CA VAL A 34 -1.80 -1.18 -0.69
C VAL A 34 -3.22 -1.71 -0.61
N TYR A 35 -4.04 -1.36 -1.59
CA TYR A 35 -5.40 -1.84 -1.77
C TYR A 35 -5.47 -2.66 -3.06
N LEU A 36 -5.50 -3.98 -2.93
CA LEU A 36 -5.60 -4.90 -4.05
C LEU A 36 -6.95 -5.59 -4.10
N ARG A 37 -7.46 -5.80 -5.31
CA ARG A 37 -8.59 -6.69 -5.54
C ARG A 37 -8.07 -8.05 -5.99
N ILE A 38 -8.32 -9.08 -5.20
CA ILE A 38 -7.90 -10.46 -5.48
C ILE A 38 -9.15 -11.35 -5.57
N GLY A 39 -9.43 -11.85 -6.77
CA GLY A 39 -10.67 -12.60 -7.05
C GLY A 39 -11.93 -11.78 -6.75
N LYS A 40 -12.76 -12.27 -5.82
CA LYS A 40 -13.98 -11.57 -5.37
C LYS A 40 -13.76 -10.68 -4.14
N GLY A 41 -12.58 -10.73 -3.51
CA GLY A 41 -12.26 -10.01 -2.27
C GLY A 41 -11.36 -8.80 -2.50
N TYR A 42 -11.35 -7.91 -1.51
CA TYR A 42 -10.36 -6.83 -1.39
C TYR A 42 -9.39 -7.18 -0.27
N VAL A 43 -8.11 -6.97 -0.52
CA VAL A 43 -7.02 -7.16 0.46
C VAL A 43 -6.34 -5.81 0.65
N GLU A 44 -6.24 -5.40 1.90
CA GLU A 44 -5.49 -4.23 2.31
C GLU A 44 -4.27 -4.66 3.12
N LYS A 45 -3.13 -4.02 2.87
CA LYS A 45 -1.91 -4.23 3.67
C LYS A 45 -1.15 -2.92 3.79
N ALA A 46 -0.54 -2.69 4.95
CA ALA A 46 0.27 -1.52 5.20
C ALA A 46 1.66 -1.93 5.71
N THR A 47 2.68 -1.16 5.34
CA THR A 47 4.04 -1.32 5.87
C THR A 47 4.79 0.01 5.89
N HIS A 48 5.88 0.10 6.65
CA HIS A 48 6.75 1.26 6.62
C HIS A 48 7.47 1.35 5.27
N GLN A 49 7.55 2.56 4.71
CA GLN A 49 8.26 2.82 3.46
C GLN A 49 9.78 2.56 3.60
N GLY A 50 10.36 2.94 4.75
CA GLY A 50 11.81 2.91 4.95
C GLY A 50 12.53 3.87 3.98
N GLU A 51 13.67 3.43 3.44
CA GLU A 51 14.49 4.22 2.50
C GLU A 51 14.11 4.02 1.02
N LEU A 52 13.19 3.11 0.73
CA LEU A 52 12.74 2.82 -0.64
C LEU A 52 11.63 3.79 -1.06
N SER A 53 11.32 3.84 -2.37
CA SER A 53 10.16 4.61 -2.82
C SER A 53 8.85 3.88 -2.48
N GLY A 54 7.79 4.65 -2.23
CA GLY A 54 6.45 4.10 -1.94
C GLY A 54 5.96 3.14 -3.03
N ALA A 55 6.20 3.47 -4.31
CA ALA A 55 5.88 2.62 -5.45
C ALA A 55 6.59 1.24 -5.40
N VAL A 56 7.88 1.20 -5.05
CA VAL A 56 8.65 -0.05 -4.97
C VAL A 56 8.13 -0.92 -3.83
N VAL A 57 7.91 -0.34 -2.66
CA VAL A 57 7.36 -1.05 -1.50
C VAL A 57 5.93 -1.55 -1.80
N ALA A 58 5.11 -0.73 -2.46
CA ALA A 58 3.77 -1.12 -2.88
C ALA A 58 3.79 -2.31 -3.85
N ALA A 59 4.71 -2.32 -4.82
CA ALA A 59 4.88 -3.44 -5.75
C ALA A 59 5.34 -4.73 -5.04
N MET A 60 6.25 -4.61 -4.07
CA MET A 60 6.70 -5.75 -3.25
C MET A 60 5.54 -6.33 -2.42
N LEU A 61 4.79 -5.48 -1.71
CA LEU A 61 3.59 -5.88 -0.96
C LEU A 61 2.55 -6.53 -1.88
N ALA A 62 2.32 -5.96 -3.06
CA ALA A 62 1.37 -6.48 -4.01
C ALA A 62 1.74 -7.88 -4.51
N SER A 63 3.03 -8.11 -4.77
CA SER A 63 3.56 -9.42 -5.14
C SER A 63 3.36 -10.44 -4.02
N GLU A 64 3.64 -10.05 -2.77
CA GLU A 64 3.46 -10.91 -1.60
C GLU A 64 1.99 -11.31 -1.40
N ILE A 65 1.07 -10.34 -1.49
CA ILE A 65 -0.38 -10.58 -1.38
C ILE A 65 -0.84 -11.57 -2.46
N ARG A 66 -0.42 -11.35 -3.72
CA ARG A 66 -0.78 -12.24 -4.83
C ARG A 66 -0.21 -13.65 -4.65
N ARG A 67 1.01 -13.77 -4.13
CA ARG A 67 1.64 -15.06 -3.82
C ARG A 67 0.90 -15.81 -2.71
N ALA A 68 0.45 -15.10 -1.67
CA ALA A 68 -0.29 -15.70 -0.56
C ALA A 68 -1.72 -16.13 -0.93
N ALA A 69 -2.29 -15.55 -1.99
CA ALA A 69 -3.64 -15.86 -2.45
C ALA A 69 -3.72 -17.01 -3.48
N LYS A 70 -2.58 -17.55 -3.92
CA LYS A 70 -2.48 -18.69 -4.84
C LYS A 70 -2.28 -19.99 -4.07
#